data_AF-A0A4Q5QXS9-F1
#
_entry.id   AF-A0A4Q5QXS9-F1
#
_cell.length_a   1.000
_cell.length_b   1.000
_cell.length_c   1.000
_cell.angle_alpha   90.00
_cell.angle_beta   90.00
_cell.angle_gamma   90.00
#
_symmetry.space_group_name_H-M   'P 1'
#
loop_
_entity.id
_entity.type
_entity.pdbx_description
1 polymer ?
#
loop_
_entity_poly.entity_id
_entity_poly.type
_entity_poly.pdbx_seq_one_letter_code
_entity_poly.pdbx_strand_id
1 'polypeptide(L)' 'YKHGRNLNYEPKQVLAFRDPKEAGLPVPTVNSSYIFAREDVFLCYPNNYNYYVNYYKNSFQHGGLSLEEMIIPVIRMTNR' A
#
# COMPACT_ATOMS: atom_id res chain seq x y z
N TYR A 1 -2.22 -0.28 -1.26
CA TYR A 1 -2.42 0.24 0.11
C TYR A 1 -3.89 0.16 0.48
N LYS A 2 -4.24 0.34 1.76
CA LYS A 2 -5.62 0.43 2.21
C LYS A 2 -5.74 1.47 3.31
N HIS A 3 -6.86 2.19 3.34
CA HIS A 3 -7.17 3.10 4.43
C HIS A 3 -8.55 2.79 5.02
N GLY A 4 -8.75 3.12 6.29
CA GLY A 4 -10.02 2.86 6.96
C GLY A 4 -9.92 2.85 8.47
N ARG A 5 -11.00 2.38 9.10
CA ARG A 5 -11.11 2.18 10.54
C ARG A 5 -10.93 0.69 10.86
N ASN A 6 -10.28 0.38 11.98
CA ASN A 6 -10.12 -0.98 12.50
C ASN A 6 -9.61 -1.99 11.45
N LEU A 7 -8.56 -1.62 10.72
CA LEU A 7 -7.93 -2.51 9.75
C LEU A 7 -7.27 -3.68 10.49
N ASN A 8 -7.57 -4.90 10.08
CA ASN A 8 -6.90 -6.11 10.55
C ASN A 8 -5.79 -6.49 9.55
N TYR A 9 -4.59 -6.72 10.04
CA TYR A 9 -3.38 -6.98 9.25
C TYR A 9 -2.29 -7.62 10.11
N GLU A 10 -1.36 -8.34 9.49
CA GLU A 10 -0.14 -8.82 10.15
C GLU A 10 0.89 -7.67 10.22
N PRO A 11 1.28 -7.20 11.43
CA PRO A 11 2.17 -6.04 11.56
C PRO A 11 3.51 -6.17 10.83
N LYS A 12 4.05 -7.38 10.68
CA LYS A 12 5.32 -7.59 9.96
C LYS A 12 5.21 -7.40 8.45
N GLN A 13 4.01 -7.57 7.88
CA GLN A 13 3.77 -7.56 6.44
C GLN A 13 3.36 -6.18 5.90
N VAL A 14 3.17 -5.20 6.79
CA VAL A 14 2.72 -3.86 6.41
C VAL A 14 3.51 -2.76 7.11
N LEU A 15 3.56 -1.59 6.50
CA LEU A 15 3.80 -0.34 7.21
C LEU A 15 2.46 0.28 7.56
N ALA A 16 2.25 0.61 8.84
CA ALA A 16 0.98 1.13 9.33
C ALA A 16 1.16 2.52 9.95
N PHE A 17 0.31 3.46 9.53
CA PHE A 17 0.21 4.79 10.10
C PHE A 17 -1.16 4.93 10.78
N ARG A 18 -1.13 5.07 12.11
CA ARG A 18 -2.35 5.29 12.91
C ARG A 18 -2.81 6.73 12.82
N ASP A 19 -1.88 7.69 12.77
CA ASP A 19 -2.14 9.06 12.38
C ASP A 19 -1.62 9.28 10.94
N PRO A 20 -2.50 9.50 9.94
CA PRO A 20 -2.07 9.72 8.56
C PRO A 20 -1.14 10.93 8.38
N LYS A 21 -1.20 11.91 9.30
CA LYS A 21 -0.37 13.11 9.23
C LYS A 21 1.13 12.81 9.37
N GLU A 22 1.49 11.76 10.11
CA GLU A 22 2.88 11.34 10.26
C GLU A 22 3.52 10.93 8.92
N ALA A 23 2.70 10.51 7.96
CA ALA A 23 3.12 10.15 6.61
C ALA A 23 2.84 11.25 5.56
N GLY A 24 2.38 12.43 5.99
CA GLY A 24 1.94 13.49 5.07
C GLY A 24 0.69 13.13 4.25
N LEU A 25 -0.13 12.20 4.73
CA LEU A 25 -1.33 11.72 4.05
C LEU A 25 -2.57 12.52 4.47
N PRO A 26 -3.62 12.59 3.62
CA PRO A 26 -4.88 13.21 3.99
C PRO A 26 -5.53 12.46 5.17
N VAL A 27 -6.37 13.19 5.91
CA VAL A 27 -7.17 12.66 7.01
C VAL A 27 -8.65 12.79 6.64
N PRO A 28 -9.23 11.82 5.89
CA PRO A 28 -10.63 11.90 5.48
C PRO A 28 -11.60 11.88 6.66
N THR A 29 -11.23 11.17 7.73
CA THR A 29 -11.98 11.10 8.99
C THR A 29 -11.02 11.11 10.17
N VAL A 30 -11.47 11.56 11.34
CA VAL A 30 -10.65 11.67 12.56
C VAL A 30 -9.96 10.36 12.94
N ASN A 31 -10.56 9.21 12.61
CA ASN A 31 -10.04 7.87 12.94
C ASN A 31 -9.54 7.10 11.72
N SER A 32 -9.14 7.80 10.66
CA SER A 32 -8.55 7.17 9.48
C SER A 32 -7.16 6.64 9.80
N SER A 33 -6.90 5.38 9.47
CA SER A 33 -5.55 4.79 9.47
C SER A 33 -5.19 4.33 8.08
N TYR A 34 -3.90 4.27 7.77
CA TYR A 34 -3.37 3.76 6.51
C TYR A 34 -2.46 2.56 6.75
N ILE A 35 -2.59 1.55 5.89
CA ILE A 35 -1.63 0.45 5.80
C ILE A 35 -1.16 0.32 4.36
N PHE A 36 0.12 0.04 4.23
CA PHE A 36 0.78 -0.18 2.96
C PHE A 36 1.47 -1.54 3.02
N ALA A 37 1.29 -2.36 1.98
CA ALA A 37 1.87 -3.70 1.94
C ALA A 37 3.37 -3.62 1.60
N ARG A 38 4.17 -4.45 2.26
CA ARG A 38 5.63 -4.53 2.01
C ARG A 38 5.94 -5.49 0.87
N GLU A 39 6.98 -5.18 0.11
CA GLU A 39 7.59 -6.08 -0.88
C GLU A 39 6.56 -6.76 -1.82
N ASP A 40 6.51 -8.08 -1.85
CA ASP A 40 5.68 -8.92 -2.71
C ASP A 40 4.29 -9.26 -2.12
N VAL A 41 3.90 -8.56 -1.05
CA VAL A 41 2.63 -8.79 -0.35
C VAL A 41 1.53 -7.92 -0.95
N PHE A 42 0.32 -8.47 -1.03
CA PHE A 42 -0.88 -7.71 -1.39
C PHE A 42 -1.98 -7.87 -0.33
N LEU A 43 -2.87 -6.88 -0.27
CA LEU A 43 -3.99 -6.87 0.67
C LEU A 43 -5.23 -7.44 -0.02
N CYS A 44 -5.74 -8.55 0.49
CA CYS A 44 -6.96 -9.17 -0.01
C CYS A 44 -8.08 -9.07 1.03
N TYR A 45 -9.32 -8.92 0.58
CA TYR A 45 -10.47 -9.05 1.47
C TYR A 45 -10.59 -10.51 1.96
N PRO A 46 -10.86 -10.74 3.25
CA PRO A 46 -11.02 -12.10 3.77
C PRO A 46 -12.30 -12.76 3.22
N ASN A 47 -13.34 -11.96 2.98
CA ASN A 47 -14.55 -12.43 2.33
C ASN A 47 -14.23 -12.83 0.89
N ASN A 48 -14.52 -14.09 0.56
CA ASN A 48 -14.23 -14.68 -0.75
C ASN A 48 -12.74 -14.63 -1.14
N TYR A 49 -11.84 -14.83 -0.16
CA TYR A 49 -10.38 -14.80 -0.37
C TYR A 49 -9.92 -15.62 -1.58
N ASN A 50 -10.38 -16.86 -1.72
CA ASN A 50 -9.97 -17.76 -2.81
C ASN A 50 -10.31 -17.20 -4.20
N TYR A 51 -11.40 -16.45 -4.33
CA TYR A 51 -11.73 -15.79 -5.58
C TYR A 51 -10.69 -14.70 -5.89
N TYR A 52 -10.51 -13.75 -4.97
CA TYR A 52 -9.64 -12.58 -5.17
C TYR A 52 -8.15 -12.91 -5.23
N VAL A 53 -7.67 -13.85 -4.42
CA VAL A 53 -6.26 -14.26 -4.41
C VAL A 53 -5.81 -14.78 -5.77
N ASN A 54 -6.69 -15.49 -6.49
CA ASN A 54 -6.39 -16.02 -7.82
C ASN A 54 -6.28 -14.93 -8.90
N TYR A 55 -6.90 -13.76 -8.70
CA TYR A 55 -6.75 -12.62 -9.61
C TYR A 55 -5.43 -11.86 -9.40
N TYR A 56 -4.96 -11.78 -8.15
CA TYR A 56 -3.80 -10.97 -7.81
C TYR A 56 -2.49 -11.75 -7.78
N LYS A 57 -2.54 -13.03 -7.36
CA LYS A 57 -1.33 -13.85 -7.25
C LYS A 57 -0.68 -14.02 -8.63
N ASN A 58 0.65 -13.88 -8.67
CA ASN A 58 1.47 -13.97 -9.89
C ASN A 58 1.10 -12.93 -10.96
N SER A 59 0.49 -11.82 -10.57
CA SER A 59 0.25 -10.68 -11.44
C SER A 59 1.01 -9.46 -10.93
N PHE A 60 1.18 -8.45 -11.79
CA PHE A 60 1.81 -7.20 -11.39
C PHE A 60 0.85 -6.37 -10.54
N GLN A 61 1.22 -6.13 -9.28
CA GLN A 61 0.46 -5.34 -8.32
C GLN A 61 1.27 -4.11 -7.90
N HIS A 62 0.58 -3.03 -7.55
CA HIS A 62 1.18 -1.76 -7.15
C HIS A 62 0.36 -1.09 -6.03
N GLY A 63 0.89 0.01 -5.51
CA GLY A 63 0.38 0.75 -4.37
C GLY A 63 0.90 0.22 -3.03
N GLY A 64 1.94 -0.59 -3.02
CA GLY A 64 2.70 -0.99 -1.83
C GLY A 64 3.80 0.01 -1.49
N LEU A 65 4.86 -0.49 -0.88
CA LEU A 65 6.11 0.25 -0.62
C LEU A 65 7.33 -0.62 -0.95
N SER A 66 7.24 -1.42 -2.02
CA SER A 66 8.42 -2.13 -2.53
C SER A 66 9.49 -1.10 -2.99
N LEU A 67 10.76 -1.51 -3.04
CA LEU A 67 11.82 -0.61 -3.46
C LEU A 67 11.60 -0.06 -4.87
N GLU A 68 11.07 -0.87 -5.77
CA GLU A 68 10.72 -0.50 -7.15
C GLU A 68 9.61 0.56 -7.20
N GLU A 69 8.70 0.57 -6.22
CA GLU A 69 7.64 1.58 -6.12
C GLU A 69 8.14 2.89 -5.50
N MET A 70 9.14 2.81 -4.62
CA MET A 70 9.65 3.98 -3.88
C MET A 70 10.80 4.69 -4.60
N ILE A 71 11.61 3.96 -5.37
CA ILE A 71 12.76 4.51 -6.10
C ILE A 71 12.32 4.89 -7.51
N ILE A 72 12.12 6.19 -7.75
CA ILE A 72 11.69 6.69 -9.06
C ILE A 72 12.90 7.24 -9.84
N PRO A 73 13.18 6.74 -11.06
CA PRO A 73 14.22 7.30 -11.89
C PRO A 73 13.82 8.70 -12.37
N VAL A 74 14.76 9.65 -12.29
CA VAL A 74 14.55 11.02 -12.75
C VAL A 74 15.53 11.34 -13.87
N ILE A 75 15.00 11.84 -14.99
CA ILE A 75 15.78 12.29 -16.13
C ILE A 75 15.59 13.79 -16.34
N ARG A 76 16.69 14.50 -16.63
CA ARG A 76 16.69 15.90 -17.06
C ARG A 76 17.16 15.99 -18.50
N MET A 77 16.31 16.54 -19.38
CA MET A 77 16.65 16.81 -20.78
C MET A 77 17.14 18.26 -20.93
N THR A 78 18.15 18.47 -21.76
CA THR A 78 18.67 19.81 -22.08
C THR A 78 18.81 19.93 -23.60
N ASN A 79 18.61 21.13 -24.14
CA ASN A 79 18.91 21.40 -25.55
C ASN A 79 20.43 21.41 -25.78
N ARG A 80 20.86 21.13 -27.01
CA ARG A 80 22.25 21.34 -27.43
C ARG A 80 22.52 22.80 -27.74
#